data_AF-A0A957SH85-F1
#
_entry.id   AF-A0A957SH85-F1
#
_cell.length_a   1.000
_cell.length_b   1.000
_cell.length_c   1.000
_cell.angle_alpha   90.00
_cell.angle_beta   90.00
_cell.angle_gamma   90.00
#
_symmetry.space_group_name_H-M   'P 1'
#
loop_
_entity.id
_entity.type
_entity.pdbx_description
1 polymer ?
#
loop_
_entity_poly.entity_id
_entity_poly.type
_entity_poly.pdbx_seq_one_letter_code
_entity_poly.pdbx_strand_id
1 'polypeptide(L)'
;AFADAGGSHVALISARGQVRRIAAHYFGQNLQPGTVLYDVKEGGPPAAACWTTGDGDLFLATQNGQAIRFSERQVPVRGCLGMRVDREDAIIGASAVYEESGIFLVTDEGKGTIRLMSGFSANKAPGSGGKTAIKAEKLVGVAAVSADDDLFLISRLGKVIRFQADEVPAKEGVVQGVNCMNLRADSCTATVASRI
;
A
#
# COMPACT_ATOMS: atom_id res chain seq x y z
N ALA A 1 -0.02 -8.43 -8.81
CA ALA A 1 1.26 -9.13 -9.02
C ALA A 1 2.35 -8.30 -8.36
N PHE A 2 3.35 -8.92 -7.74
CA PHE A 2 4.47 -8.18 -7.16
C PHE A 2 5.22 -7.43 -8.28
N ALA A 3 5.65 -6.19 -8.06
CA ALA A 3 6.57 -5.54 -8.98
C ALA A 3 7.89 -6.35 -9.01
N ASP A 4 8.33 -6.74 -10.20
CA ASP A 4 9.37 -7.74 -10.50
C ASP A 4 10.82 -7.34 -10.16
N ALA A 5 11.06 -6.52 -9.13
CA ALA A 5 12.43 -6.19 -8.71
C ALA A 5 13.06 -7.24 -7.77
N GLY A 6 12.24 -8.15 -7.22
CA GLY A 6 12.67 -9.04 -6.14
C GLY A 6 13.03 -8.27 -4.86
N GLY A 7 13.56 -8.98 -3.86
CA GLY A 7 13.97 -8.37 -2.59
C GLY A 7 14.59 -9.42 -1.66
N SER A 8 15.09 -8.99 -0.51
CA SER A 8 15.61 -9.91 0.51
C SER A 8 14.50 -10.51 1.36
N HIS A 9 13.34 -9.84 1.43
CA HIS A 9 12.15 -10.29 2.14
C HIS A 9 10.87 -9.96 1.37
N VAL A 10 9.82 -10.72 1.65
CA VAL A 10 8.43 -10.34 1.37
C VAL A 10 7.79 -9.91 2.69
N ALA A 11 7.22 -8.71 2.72
CA ALA A 11 6.29 -8.32 3.77
C ALA A 11 4.88 -8.75 3.35
N LEU A 12 4.21 -9.51 4.22
CA LEU A 12 2.81 -9.91 4.09
C LEU A 12 1.98 -9.11 5.10
N ILE A 13 0.91 -8.47 4.62
CA ILE A 13 0.04 -7.61 5.41
C ILE A 13 -1.39 -8.11 5.30
N SER A 14 -2.06 -8.24 6.43
CA SER A 14 -3.47 -8.61 6.52
C SER A 14 -4.41 -7.42 6.58
N ALA A 15 -5.68 -7.64 6.27
CA ALA A 15 -6.73 -6.62 6.33
C ALA A 15 -6.88 -5.99 7.72
N ARG A 16 -6.64 -6.72 8.81
CA ARG A 16 -6.67 -6.18 10.19
C ARG A 16 -5.31 -5.67 10.68
N GLY A 17 -4.33 -5.47 9.78
CA GLY A 17 -3.08 -4.78 10.08
C GLY A 17 -1.97 -5.63 10.71
N GLN A 18 -2.12 -6.96 10.78
CA GLN A 18 -0.99 -7.84 11.10
C GLN A 18 0.03 -7.85 9.95
N VAL A 19 1.31 -7.84 10.31
CA VAL A 19 2.45 -7.82 9.38
C VAL A 19 3.39 -8.96 9.71
N ARG A 20 3.83 -9.69 8.68
CA ARG A 20 4.90 -10.68 8.78
C ARG A 20 5.94 -10.43 7.70
N ARG A 21 7.21 -10.52 8.08
CA ARG A 21 8.34 -10.52 7.14
C ARG A 21 8.83 -11.94 6.94
N ILE A 22 8.99 -12.33 5.67
CA ILE A 22 9.44 -13.66 5.28
C ILE A 22 10.65 -13.48 4.39
N ALA A 23 11.78 -14.11 4.72
CA ALA A 23 12.96 -14.00 3.90
C ALA A 23 12.72 -14.63 2.52
N ALA A 24 13.20 -13.96 1.47
CA ALA A 24 12.91 -14.30 0.07
C ALA A 24 13.29 -15.75 -0.28
N HIS A 25 14.38 -16.26 0.31
CA HIS A 25 14.85 -17.63 0.08
C HIS A 25 13.88 -18.72 0.54
N TYR A 26 12.87 -18.40 1.37
CA TYR A 26 11.80 -19.34 1.69
C TYR A 26 10.83 -19.54 0.53
N PHE A 27 10.72 -18.58 -0.40
CA PHE A 27 9.87 -18.71 -1.58
C PHE A 27 10.58 -19.53 -2.68
N GLY A 28 9.80 -20.24 -3.49
CA GLY A 28 10.33 -21.18 -4.50
C GLY A 28 10.44 -22.60 -3.96
N GLN A 29 11.58 -23.27 -4.21
CA GLN A 29 11.75 -24.69 -3.87
C GLN A 29 11.72 -24.99 -2.37
N ASN A 30 12.01 -24.00 -1.53
CA ASN A 30 12.00 -24.13 -0.07
C ASN A 30 10.62 -23.96 0.56
N LEU A 31 9.62 -23.48 -0.20
CA LEU A 31 8.27 -23.31 0.32
C LEU A 31 7.53 -24.64 0.24
N GLN A 32 7.37 -25.29 1.38
CA GLN A 32 6.57 -26.51 1.44
C GLN A 32 5.08 -26.18 1.20
N PRO A 33 4.39 -26.88 0.29
CA PRO A 33 2.95 -26.74 0.11
C PRO A 33 2.20 -26.91 1.44
N GLY A 34 1.25 -26.02 1.71
CA GLY A 34 0.50 -26.01 2.98
C GLY A 34 1.17 -25.27 4.14
N THR A 35 2.35 -24.68 3.93
CA THR A 35 2.99 -23.83 4.96
C THR A 35 2.09 -22.64 5.32
N VAL A 36 1.72 -22.54 6.61
CA VAL A 36 0.93 -21.43 7.11
C VAL A 36 1.84 -20.21 7.31
N LEU A 37 1.77 -19.28 6.36
CA LEU A 37 2.51 -18.02 6.42
C LEU A 37 1.86 -17.00 7.34
N TYR A 38 0.61 -17.19 7.74
CA TYR A 38 -0.15 -16.20 8.48
C TYR A 38 -1.47 -16.78 9.01
N ASP A 39 -1.92 -16.32 10.19
CA ASP A 39 -3.18 -16.74 10.80
C ASP A 39 -4.35 -15.85 10.36
N VAL A 40 -5.18 -16.38 9.48
CA VAL A 40 -6.37 -15.70 8.94
C VAL A 40 -7.44 -15.43 10.01
N LYS A 41 -7.52 -16.25 11.07
CA LYS A 41 -8.49 -16.01 12.16
C LYS A 41 -8.14 -14.76 12.94
N GLU A 42 -6.84 -14.54 13.17
CA GLU A 42 -6.34 -13.39 13.92
C GLU A 42 -6.43 -12.10 13.10
N GLY A 43 -5.80 -12.01 11.93
CA GLY A 43 -5.73 -10.73 11.20
C GLY A 43 -6.70 -10.59 10.01
N GLY A 44 -7.59 -11.56 9.74
CA GLY A 44 -8.46 -11.56 8.57
C GLY A 44 -7.75 -11.97 7.25
N PRO A 45 -8.34 -11.70 6.07
CA PRO A 45 -7.72 -12.06 4.78
C PRO A 45 -6.42 -11.28 4.54
N PRO A 46 -5.49 -11.80 3.71
CA PRO A 46 -4.35 -11.02 3.23
C PRO A 46 -4.86 -9.82 2.43
N ALA A 47 -4.28 -8.66 2.66
CA ALA A 47 -4.64 -7.40 1.99
C ALA A 47 -3.57 -6.95 1.00
N ALA A 48 -2.30 -7.08 1.38
CA ALA A 48 -1.18 -6.63 0.56
C ALA A 48 0.05 -7.49 0.81
N ALA A 49 0.94 -7.50 -0.17
CA ALA A 49 2.28 -8.00 -0.01
C ALA A 49 3.24 -7.20 -0.88
N CYS A 50 4.44 -6.93 -0.38
CA CYS A 50 5.46 -6.18 -1.10
C CYS A 50 6.85 -6.76 -0.87
N TRP A 51 7.72 -6.61 -1.87
CA TRP A 51 9.15 -6.88 -1.72
C TRP A 51 9.81 -5.79 -0.90
N THR A 52 10.83 -6.16 -0.15
CA THR A 52 11.69 -5.22 0.57
C THR A 52 13.12 -5.73 0.67
N THR A 53 14.08 -4.81 0.81
CA THR A 53 15.52 -5.06 0.94
C THR A 53 15.96 -5.30 2.38
N GLY A 54 15.13 -5.03 3.39
CA GLY A 54 15.43 -5.29 4.80
C GLY A 54 15.87 -4.06 5.61
N ASP A 55 15.98 -2.90 4.97
CA ASP A 55 16.47 -1.65 5.54
C ASP A 55 15.54 -0.44 5.35
N GLY A 56 14.40 -0.60 4.68
CA GLY A 56 13.43 0.48 4.45
C GLY A 56 12.40 0.63 5.57
N ASP A 57 11.38 1.44 5.28
CA ASP A 57 10.15 1.50 6.05
C ASP A 57 9.03 0.73 5.34
N LEU A 58 8.06 0.23 6.10
CA LEU A 58 6.79 -0.21 5.57
C LEU A 58 5.77 0.90 5.70
N PHE A 59 5.13 1.25 4.58
CA PHE A 59 3.95 2.08 4.51
C PHE A 59 2.72 1.19 4.34
N LEU A 60 1.72 1.33 5.21
CA LEU A 60 0.45 0.62 5.14
C LEU A 60 -0.67 1.65 5.12
N ALA A 61 -1.67 1.46 4.27
CA ALA A 61 -2.82 2.36 4.18
C ALA A 61 -4.15 1.61 4.22
N THR A 62 -5.13 2.27 4.83
CA THR A 62 -6.48 1.73 5.05
C THR A 62 -7.50 2.32 4.08
N GLN A 63 -8.68 1.70 4.00
CA GLN A 63 -9.77 2.15 3.13
C GLN A 63 -10.25 3.56 3.52
N ASN A 64 -10.14 3.95 4.79
CA ASN A 64 -10.54 5.29 5.25
C ASN A 64 -9.44 6.36 5.08
N GLY A 65 -8.36 6.07 4.34
CA GLY A 65 -7.30 7.03 4.06
C GLY A 65 -6.31 7.26 5.21
N GLN A 66 -6.34 6.41 6.24
CA GLN A 66 -5.35 6.40 7.31
C GLN A 66 -4.14 5.57 6.87
N ALA A 67 -2.95 5.92 7.36
CA ALA A 67 -1.75 5.17 7.08
C ALA A 67 -0.76 5.18 8.23
N ILE A 68 0.13 4.20 8.25
CA ILE A 68 1.29 4.17 9.14
C ILE A 68 2.55 3.95 8.29
N ARG A 69 3.66 4.57 8.70
CA ARG A 69 5.00 4.34 8.17
C ARG A 69 5.91 3.95 9.32
N PHE A 70 6.64 2.85 9.26
CA PHE A 70 7.58 2.46 10.32
C PHE A 70 8.69 1.56 9.78
N SER A 71 9.84 1.55 10.46
CA SER A 71 10.97 0.72 10.02
C SER A 71 10.61 -0.76 10.04
N GLU A 72 10.86 -1.45 8.92
CA GLU A 72 10.56 -2.86 8.79
C GLU A 72 11.32 -3.74 9.79
N ARG A 73 12.46 -3.25 10.32
CA ARG A 73 13.29 -3.93 11.31
C ARG A 73 12.60 -4.08 12.67
N GLN A 74 11.52 -3.33 12.88
CA GLN A 74 10.69 -3.45 14.08
C GLN A 74 9.66 -4.58 14.00
N VAL A 75 9.53 -5.23 12.84
CA VAL A 75 8.70 -6.43 12.69
C VAL A 75 9.52 -7.64 13.12
N PRO A 76 9.17 -8.33 14.23
CA PRO A 76 9.86 -9.55 14.62
C PRO A 76 9.55 -10.68 13.61
N VAL A 77 10.39 -11.72 13.58
CA VAL A 77 10.26 -12.86 12.64
C VAL A 77 8.88 -13.54 12.71
N ARG A 78 8.27 -13.59 13.90
CA ARG A 78 6.92 -14.14 14.09
C ARG A 78 5.79 -13.24 13.58
N GLY A 79 6.09 -12.00 13.23
CA GLY A 79 5.12 -10.96 12.89
C GLY A 79 4.61 -10.19 14.11
N CYS A 80 3.92 -9.09 13.84
CA CYS A 80 3.28 -8.24 14.85
C CYS A 80 2.11 -7.45 14.26
N LEU A 81 1.37 -6.75 15.11
CA LEU A 81 0.41 -5.74 14.66
C LEU A 81 1.17 -4.55 14.08
N GLY A 82 1.15 -4.39 12.75
CA GLY A 82 1.76 -3.26 12.06
C GLY A 82 0.95 -1.98 12.19
N MET A 83 -0.37 -2.07 12.07
CA MET A 83 -1.29 -0.95 12.24
C MET A 83 -2.51 -1.40 13.01
N ARG A 84 -2.96 -0.60 13.99
CA ARG A 84 -4.28 -0.81 14.61
C ARG A 84 -5.34 -0.28 13.65
N VAL A 85 -6.20 -1.18 13.19
CA VAL A 85 -7.27 -0.87 12.25
C VAL A 85 -8.60 -0.83 13.01
N ASP A 86 -9.41 0.19 12.75
CA ASP A 86 -10.74 0.30 13.35
C ASP A 86 -11.72 -0.74 12.74
N ARG A 87 -12.82 -1.02 13.45
CA ARG A 87 -13.72 -2.15 13.12
C ARG A 87 -14.32 -2.09 11.71
N GLU A 88 -14.62 -0.89 11.22
CA GLU A 88 -15.20 -0.63 9.89
C GLU A 88 -14.14 -0.16 8.88
N ASP A 89 -12.86 -0.36 9.20
CA ASP A 89 -11.72 -0.03 8.36
C ASP A 89 -10.97 -1.32 7.99
N ALA A 90 -10.14 -1.26 6.95
CA ALA A 90 -9.32 -2.38 6.52
C ALA A 90 -8.07 -1.86 5.81
N ILE A 91 -6.93 -2.53 6.00
CA ILE A 91 -5.77 -2.31 5.12
C ILE A 91 -6.16 -2.68 3.70
N ILE A 92 -5.87 -1.79 2.75
CA ILE A 92 -6.11 -2.01 1.31
C ILE A 92 -4.83 -2.00 0.48
N GLY A 93 -3.70 -1.60 1.07
CA GLY A 93 -2.42 -1.60 0.38
C GLY A 93 -1.24 -1.37 1.30
N ALA A 94 -0.06 -1.79 0.84
CA ALA A 94 1.20 -1.58 1.52
C ALA A 94 2.36 -1.52 0.52
N SER A 95 3.42 -0.81 0.88
CA SER A 95 4.68 -0.76 0.12
C SER A 95 5.88 -0.63 1.05
N ALA A 96 7.02 -1.18 0.63
CA ALA A 96 8.30 -0.72 1.16
C ALA A 96 8.57 0.70 0.60
N VAL A 97 9.09 1.58 1.45
CA VAL A 97 9.33 2.98 1.10
C VAL A 97 10.63 3.49 1.74
N TYR A 98 11.17 4.52 1.10
CA TYR A 98 12.28 5.35 1.56
C TYR A 98 11.84 6.82 1.62
N GLU A 99 12.74 7.71 2.00
CA GLU A 99 12.41 9.12 2.23
C GLU A 99 11.97 9.85 0.94
N GLU A 100 12.61 9.50 -0.17
CA GLU A 100 12.36 10.01 -1.51
C GLU A 100 11.15 9.35 -2.22
N SER A 101 10.57 8.32 -1.61
CA SER A 101 9.48 7.58 -2.24
C SER A 101 8.19 8.39 -2.35
N GLY A 102 7.47 8.21 -3.46
CA GLY A 102 6.09 8.66 -3.65
C GLY A 102 5.12 7.48 -3.60
N ILE A 103 4.00 7.66 -2.91
CA ILE A 103 2.88 6.71 -2.92
C ILE A 103 1.68 7.34 -3.61
N PHE A 104 1.27 6.78 -4.75
CA PHE A 104 0.02 7.12 -5.38
C PHE A 104 -1.15 6.52 -4.59
N LEU A 105 -2.08 7.38 -4.19
CA LEU A 105 -3.31 7.04 -3.48
C LEU A 105 -4.49 7.44 -4.35
N VAL A 106 -5.48 6.56 -4.54
CA VAL A 106 -6.67 6.85 -5.34
C VAL A 106 -7.97 6.35 -4.69
N THR A 107 -9.00 7.18 -4.76
CA THR A 107 -10.33 6.90 -4.21
C THR A 107 -11.25 6.23 -5.22
N ASP A 108 -12.37 5.67 -4.76
CA ASP A 108 -13.42 5.12 -5.61
C ASP A 108 -14.09 6.17 -6.52
N GLU A 109 -14.07 7.44 -6.13
CA GLU A 109 -14.49 8.57 -6.96
C GLU A 109 -13.48 8.96 -8.06
N GLY A 110 -12.34 8.28 -8.16
CA GLY A 110 -11.30 8.59 -9.15
C GLY A 110 -10.45 9.82 -8.80
N LYS A 111 -10.46 10.26 -7.54
CA LYS A 111 -9.55 11.32 -7.05
C LYS A 111 -8.24 10.69 -6.59
N GLY A 112 -7.11 11.25 -7.01
CA GLY A 112 -5.79 10.73 -6.69
C GLY A 112 -4.78 11.79 -6.26
N THR A 113 -3.75 11.36 -5.54
CA THR A 113 -2.62 12.20 -5.12
C THR A 113 -1.37 11.35 -5.02
N ILE A 114 -0.19 11.93 -5.22
CA ILE A 114 1.07 11.31 -4.84
C ILE A 114 1.46 11.84 -3.47
N ARG A 115 1.46 10.97 -2.46
CA ARG A 115 1.87 11.26 -1.10
C ARG A 115 3.38 11.08 -0.99
N LEU A 116 4.12 12.18 -0.76
CA LEU A 116 5.56 12.15 -0.56
C LEU A 116 5.92 11.68 0.85
N MET A 117 6.88 10.76 0.94
CA MET A 117 7.33 10.23 2.23
C MET A 117 8.14 11.25 3.04
N SER A 118 8.82 12.20 2.37
CA SER A 118 9.43 13.38 3.02
C SER A 118 8.47 14.16 3.92
N GLY A 119 7.19 14.23 3.52
CA GLY A 119 6.14 14.87 4.31
C GLY A 119 5.41 13.94 5.28
N PHE A 120 5.67 12.63 5.27
CA PHE A 120 5.01 11.62 6.09
C PHE A 120 6.02 10.94 7.02
N SER A 121 6.31 11.57 8.16
CA SER A 121 7.32 11.08 9.09
C SER A 121 6.94 9.70 9.66
N ALA A 122 7.95 8.82 9.71
CA ALA A 122 7.82 7.50 10.29
C ALA A 122 7.37 7.55 11.76
N ASN A 123 6.51 6.61 12.12
CA ASN A 123 6.13 6.31 13.49
C ASN A 123 7.30 5.62 14.20
N LYS A 124 7.45 5.91 15.50
CA LYS A 124 8.48 5.29 16.33
C LYS A 124 8.39 3.78 16.37
N ALA A 125 7.17 3.23 16.28
CA ALA A 125 6.89 1.81 16.31
C ALA A 125 5.63 1.42 15.52
N PRO A 126 5.50 0.15 15.11
CA PRO A 126 4.25 -0.41 14.59
C PRO A 126 3.15 -0.43 15.65
N GLY A 127 1.92 -0.71 15.23
CA GLY A 127 0.77 -0.97 16.11
C GLY A 127 -0.06 0.26 16.48
N SER A 128 0.38 1.46 16.09
CA SER A 128 -0.45 2.67 16.21
C SER A 128 -1.60 2.68 15.18
N GLY A 129 -2.60 3.54 15.39
CA GLY A 129 -3.70 3.76 14.43
C GLY A 129 -3.31 4.61 13.21
N GLY A 130 -2.04 4.97 13.07
CA GLY A 130 -1.56 5.78 11.95
C GLY A 130 -1.98 7.25 12.01
N LYS A 131 -1.85 7.92 10.86
CA LYS A 131 -2.16 9.33 10.58
C LYS A 131 -2.86 9.41 9.23
N THR A 132 -3.61 10.48 8.98
CA THR A 132 -4.27 10.67 7.68
C THR A 132 -3.24 10.84 6.56
N ALA A 133 -3.32 10.01 5.53
CA ALA A 133 -2.52 10.11 4.31
C ALA A 133 -3.22 10.91 3.22
N ILE A 134 -4.55 10.79 3.14
CA ILE A 134 -5.43 11.47 2.19
C ILE A 134 -6.81 11.68 2.83
N LYS A 135 -7.46 12.81 2.53
CA LYS A 135 -8.87 13.03 2.88
C LYS A 135 -9.75 12.32 1.84
N ALA A 136 -10.19 11.11 2.16
CA ALA A 136 -11.02 10.29 1.30
C ALA A 136 -12.13 9.62 2.11
N GLU A 137 -13.29 9.41 1.50
CA GLU A 137 -14.33 8.54 2.08
C GLU A 137 -13.97 7.07 1.87
N LYS A 138 -13.45 6.72 0.69
CA LYS A 138 -13.04 5.36 0.37
C LYS A 138 -11.85 5.31 -0.58
N LEU A 139 -10.73 4.82 -0.07
CA LEU A 139 -9.50 4.55 -0.80
C LEU A 139 -9.58 3.16 -1.45
N VAL A 140 -9.22 3.06 -2.73
CA VAL A 140 -9.25 1.80 -3.51
C VAL A 140 -7.91 1.42 -4.10
N GLY A 141 -6.90 2.29 -3.99
CA GLY A 141 -5.58 2.03 -4.56
C GLY A 141 -4.45 2.70 -3.80
N VAL A 142 -3.36 1.94 -3.65
CA VAL A 142 -2.09 2.34 -3.04
C VAL A 142 -0.99 1.73 -3.89
N ALA A 143 -0.13 2.55 -4.48
CA ALA A 143 0.99 2.09 -5.28
C ALA A 143 2.22 2.97 -5.05
N ALA A 144 3.38 2.36 -4.84
CA ALA A 144 4.63 3.10 -4.95
C ALA A 144 4.85 3.51 -6.40
N VAL A 145 5.28 4.74 -6.62
CA VAL A 145 5.47 5.32 -7.94
C VAL A 145 6.73 6.18 -7.99
N SER A 146 7.36 6.17 -9.16
CA SER A 146 8.32 7.16 -9.64
C SER A 146 7.67 8.03 -10.71
N ALA A 147 8.29 9.17 -11.04
CA ALA A 147 7.71 10.15 -11.97
C ALA A 147 7.47 9.59 -13.39
N ASP A 148 8.27 8.60 -13.79
CA ASP A 148 8.25 7.92 -15.09
C ASP A 148 7.31 6.70 -15.15
N ASP A 149 6.64 6.37 -14.05
CA ASP A 149 5.73 5.23 -14.03
C ASP A 149 4.38 5.61 -14.68
N ASP A 150 3.81 4.68 -15.45
CA ASP A 150 2.44 4.75 -15.92
C ASP A 150 1.47 4.32 -14.83
N LEU A 151 0.41 5.10 -14.64
CA LEU A 151 -0.72 4.79 -13.78
C LEU A 151 -1.91 4.35 -14.62
N PHE A 152 -2.47 3.19 -14.26
CA PHE A 152 -3.70 2.67 -14.83
C PHE A 152 -4.79 2.67 -13.78
N LEU A 153 -5.93 3.30 -14.08
CA LEU A 153 -7.14 3.21 -13.26
C LEU A 153 -8.22 2.41 -13.97
N ILE A 154 -8.84 1.50 -13.23
CA ILE A 154 -9.88 0.59 -13.73
C ILE A 154 -11.17 0.86 -12.95
N SER A 155 -12.26 1.07 -13.68
CA SER A 155 -13.59 1.25 -13.10
C SER A 155 -14.39 -0.05 -13.04
N ARG A 156 -15.45 -0.04 -12.23
CA ARG A 156 -16.39 -1.15 -12.08
C ARG A 156 -17.11 -1.48 -13.40
N LEU A 157 -17.38 -0.48 -14.24
CA LEU A 157 -18.00 -0.69 -15.56
C LEU A 157 -16.99 -0.94 -16.69
N GLY A 158 -15.72 -1.22 -16.36
CA GLY A 158 -14.70 -1.63 -17.33
C GLY A 158 -14.03 -0.48 -18.08
N LYS A 159 -14.20 0.77 -17.64
CA LYS A 159 -13.42 1.89 -18.17
C LYS A 159 -11.98 1.76 -17.67
N VAL A 160 -11.01 1.93 -18.57
CA VAL A 160 -9.58 1.97 -18.23
C VAL A 160 -9.02 3.30 -18.72
N ILE A 161 -8.27 4.00 -17.87
CA ILE A 161 -7.49 5.19 -18.25
C ILE A 161 -6.03 4.97 -17.87
N ARG A 162 -5.12 5.47 -18.71
CA ARG A 162 -3.68 5.50 -18.49
C ARG A 162 -3.20 6.94 -18.53
N PHE A 163 -2.33 7.32 -17.60
CA PHE A 163 -1.64 8.61 -17.55
C PHE A 163 -0.31 8.44 -16.82
N GLN A 164 0.62 9.36 -17.00
CA GLN A 164 1.91 9.33 -16.32
C GLN A 164 1.79 9.79 -14.86
N ALA A 165 2.61 9.24 -13.98
CA ALA A 165 2.60 9.60 -12.57
C ALA A 165 2.93 11.08 -12.35
N ASP A 166 3.80 11.68 -13.17
CA ASP A 166 4.15 13.10 -13.11
C ASP A 166 2.99 14.06 -13.42
N GLU A 167 1.90 13.58 -14.05
CA GLU A 167 0.66 14.34 -14.25
C GLU A 167 -0.13 14.51 -12.94
N VAL A 168 0.15 13.69 -11.91
CA VAL A 168 -0.51 13.78 -10.60
C VAL A 168 0.32 14.65 -9.65
N PRO A 169 -0.26 15.72 -9.06
CA PRO A 169 0.48 16.55 -8.13
C PRO A 169 0.99 15.79 -6.90
N ALA A 170 2.30 15.80 -6.71
CA ALA A 170 2.94 15.31 -5.49
C ALA A 170 2.73 16.27 -4.32
N LYS A 171 2.45 15.73 -3.13
CA LYS A 171 2.11 16.49 -1.92
C LYS A 171 2.75 15.91 -0.66
N GLU A 172 3.37 16.79 0.12
CA GLU A 172 3.86 16.51 1.47
C GLU A 172 2.76 16.61 2.53
N GLY A 173 1.65 17.28 2.23
CA GLY A 173 0.52 17.55 3.12
C GLY A 173 -0.73 16.71 2.81
N VAL A 174 -1.66 16.66 3.76
CA VAL A 174 -2.92 15.94 3.59
C VAL A 174 -3.82 16.72 2.63
N VAL A 175 -4.28 16.08 1.56
CA VAL A 175 -5.12 16.67 0.51
C VAL A 175 -6.31 15.77 0.18
N GLN A 176 -7.27 16.26 -0.62
CA GLN A 176 -8.36 15.46 -1.18
C GLN A 176 -7.99 14.76 -2.50
N GLY A 177 -6.87 15.15 -3.13
CA GLY A 177 -6.48 14.68 -4.46
C GLY A 177 -7.11 15.47 -5.62
N VAL A 178 -6.62 15.19 -6.82
CA VAL A 178 -7.11 15.73 -8.09
C VAL A 178 -7.90 14.68 -8.86
N ASN A 179 -8.76 15.11 -9.79
CA ASN A 179 -9.55 14.19 -10.60
C ASN A 179 -8.64 13.46 -11.61
N CYS A 180 -8.37 12.18 -11.35
CA CYS A 180 -7.57 11.31 -12.23
C CYS A 180 -8.45 10.52 -13.20
N MET A 181 -9.71 10.27 -12.83
CA MET A 181 -10.66 9.52 -13.66
C MET A 181 -12.07 10.08 -13.51
N ASN A 182 -12.61 10.64 -14.59
CA ASN A 182 -14.00 11.08 -14.61
C ASN A 182 -14.95 9.86 -14.68
N LEU A 183 -15.83 9.76 -13.69
CA LEU A 183 -16.77 8.66 -13.49
C LEU A 183 -18.21 9.20 -13.45
N ARG A 184 -19.15 8.50 -14.09
CA ARG A 184 -20.58 8.82 -14.07
C ARG A 184 -21.36 7.55 -13.78
N ALA A 185 -22.06 7.51 -12.64
CA ALA A 185 -22.73 6.29 -12.14
C ALA A 185 -21.80 5.06 -12.12
N ASP A 186 -20.51 5.29 -11.87
CA ASP A 186 -19.42 4.33 -11.91
C ASP A 186 -18.47 4.63 -10.74
N SER A 187 -17.57 3.71 -10.45
CA SER A 187 -16.59 3.82 -9.37
C SER A 187 -15.25 3.21 -9.81
N CYS A 188 -14.15 3.88 -9.50
CA CYS A 188 -12.82 3.30 -9.57
C CYS A 188 -12.75 2.10 -8.61
N THR A 189 -12.17 1.00 -9.06
CA THR A 189 -12.07 -0.23 -8.25
C THR A 189 -10.65 -0.75 -8.10
N ALA A 190 -9.72 -0.31 -8.95
CA ALA A 190 -8.34 -0.75 -8.89
C ALA A 190 -7.40 0.27 -9.56
N THR A 191 -6.15 0.23 -9.13
CA THR A 191 -5.03 0.92 -9.75
C THR A 191 -3.87 -0.04 -9.98
N VAL A 192 -3.06 0.23 -11.00
CA VAL A 192 -1.76 -0.41 -11.22
C VAL A 192 -0.76 0.67 -11.60
N ALA A 193 0.42 0.62 -10.97
CA ALA A 193 1.59 1.35 -11.45
C ALA A 193 2.48 0.40 -12.25
N SER A 194 2.97 0.85 -13.40
CA SER A 194 3.85 0.07 -14.26
C SER A 194 4.99 0.94 -14.73
N ARG A 195 6.20 0.39 -14.69
CA ARG A 195 7.34 0.93 -15.43
C ARG A 195 7.43 0.21 -16.75
N ILE A 196 7.33 0.92 -17.87
CA ILE A 196 7.47 0.38 -19.23
C ILE A 196 8.85 0.73 -19.77
#